data_AF-A0A537CD53-F1
#
_entry.id   AF-A0A537CD53-F1
#
_cell.length_a   1.000
_cell.length_b   1.000
_cell.length_c   1.000
_cell.angle_alpha   90.00
_cell.angle_beta   90.00
_cell.angle_gamma   90.00
#
_symmetry.space_group_name_H-M   'P 1'
#
loop_
_entity.id
_entity.type
_entity.pdbx_description
1 polymer ?
#
loop_
_entity_poly.entity_id
_entity_poly.type
_entity_poly.pdbx_seq_one_letter_code
_entity_poly.pdbx_strand_id
1 'polypeptide(L)'
;MNGLTIASQGSINVVDPTSGWQVQGIGDFDGDGRADILWRNLSTGENYIYLMNGWTIAAQGLVNAVSDQAWQVKGIGDFDGDGKADILWRNLSTGENYIYLMNGWTIAARGLVNIVEPSSVWELKGIGDFDGDGKADILWRNSSTGENYVYFMNGWAIVSRGSLDTVADPYWMQRSATTLADSTGPDTV
;
A
#
# COMPACT_ATOMS: atom_id res chain seq x y z
N MET A 1 8.48 28.94 1.50
CA MET A 1 8.13 27.74 0.72
C MET A 1 7.92 28.22 -0.71
N ASN A 2 8.89 28.05 -1.61
CA ASN A 2 8.84 28.56 -3.00
C ASN A 2 8.85 27.39 -4.00
N GLY A 3 8.26 26.25 -3.59
CA GLY A 3 8.57 24.92 -4.11
C GLY A 3 7.71 24.47 -5.28
N LEU A 4 7.97 25.00 -6.48
CA LEU A 4 7.40 24.47 -7.73
C LEU A 4 8.45 24.10 -8.79
N THR A 5 9.73 24.04 -8.44
CA THR A 5 10.79 23.61 -9.36
C THR A 5 11.22 22.18 -9.05
N ILE A 6 11.17 21.32 -10.06
CA ILE A 6 11.79 19.99 -10.04
C ILE A 6 13.29 20.18 -9.77
N ALA A 7 13.77 19.71 -8.61
CA ALA A 7 15.17 19.87 -8.20
C ALA A 7 16.14 19.02 -9.04
N SER A 8 15.69 17.85 -9.51
CA SER A 8 16.39 16.99 -10.47
C SER A 8 15.39 16.02 -11.10
N GLN A 9 15.70 15.49 -12.28
CA GLN A 9 14.92 14.45 -12.95
C GLN A 9 15.87 13.41 -13.54
N GLY A 10 15.42 12.16 -13.61
CA GLY A 10 16.14 11.06 -14.26
C GLY A 10 15.15 10.05 -14.84
N SER A 11 15.64 9.22 -15.76
CA SER A 11 14.86 8.11 -16.33
C SER A 11 15.48 6.80 -15.88
N ILE A 12 14.66 5.92 -15.30
CA ILE A 12 15.02 4.53 -15.02
C ILE A 12 14.43 3.70 -16.16
N ASN A 13 15.25 2.84 -16.78
CA ASN A 13 14.93 1.86 -17.85
C ASN A 13 13.54 1.97 -18.52
N VAL A 14 13.51 2.12 -19.85
CA VAL A 14 12.26 2.05 -20.61
C VAL A 14 11.75 0.61 -20.62
N VAL A 15 10.77 0.30 -19.77
CA VAL A 15 10.04 -0.97 -19.79
C VAL A 15 9.07 -0.93 -20.96
N ASP A 16 9.12 -1.94 -21.84
CA ASP A 16 8.16 -2.08 -22.94
C ASP A 16 6.74 -2.18 -22.34
N PRO A 17 5.79 -1.30 -22.71
CA PRO A 17 4.43 -1.32 -22.17
C PRO A 17 3.67 -2.62 -22.48
N THR A 18 4.14 -3.42 -23.44
CA THR A 18 3.56 -4.74 -23.78
C THR A 18 4.18 -5.90 -22.99
N SER A 19 5.23 -5.66 -22.21
CA SER A 19 5.95 -6.71 -21.45
C SER A 19 5.16 -7.31 -20.28
N GLY A 20 4.05 -6.67 -19.87
CA GLY A 20 3.22 -7.09 -18.73
C GLY A 20 3.76 -6.65 -17.37
N TRP A 21 4.95 -6.05 -17.30
CA TRP A 21 5.53 -5.51 -16.07
C TRP A 21 4.84 -4.20 -15.65
N GLN A 22 4.42 -4.15 -14.39
CA GLN A 22 3.84 -2.95 -13.77
C GLN A 22 4.44 -2.73 -12.39
N VAL A 23 4.59 -1.45 -12.02
CA VAL A 23 4.86 -1.10 -10.62
C VAL A 23 3.63 -1.48 -9.80
N GLN A 24 3.84 -2.22 -8.72
CA GLN A 24 2.79 -2.64 -7.78
C GLN A 24 3.00 -2.07 -6.38
N GLY A 25 4.19 -1.54 -6.08
CA GLY A 25 4.52 -1.04 -4.77
C GLY A 25 5.74 -0.14 -4.77
N ILE A 26 5.75 0.79 -3.83
CA ILE A 26 6.88 1.66 -3.51
C ILE A 26 7.07 1.59 -2.00
N GLY A 27 8.28 1.36 -1.53
CA GLY A 27 8.64 1.25 -0.12
C GLY A 27 10.15 1.04 0.04
N ASP A 28 10.70 1.27 1.22
CA ASP A 28 12.11 1.05 1.51
C ASP A 28 12.35 -0.44 1.80
N PHE A 29 12.70 -1.25 0.78
CA PHE A 29 12.79 -2.70 0.94
C PHE A 29 14.11 -3.14 1.58
N ASP A 30 15.15 -2.31 1.58
CA ASP A 30 16.47 -2.64 2.13
C ASP A 30 16.86 -1.87 3.41
N GLY A 31 16.08 -0.87 3.80
CA GLY A 31 16.21 -0.12 5.05
C GLY A 31 17.24 1.01 4.97
N ASP A 32 17.58 1.47 3.76
CA ASP A 32 18.56 2.55 3.57
C ASP A 32 17.96 3.98 3.68
N GLY A 33 16.65 4.06 3.91
CA GLY A 33 15.88 5.29 4.03
C GLY A 33 15.37 5.84 2.69
N ARG A 34 15.48 5.08 1.59
CA ARG A 34 15.03 5.49 0.26
C ARG A 34 13.89 4.61 -0.22
N ALA A 35 13.11 5.16 -1.15
CA ALA A 35 12.02 4.42 -1.76
C ALA A 35 12.53 3.52 -2.89
N ASP A 36 12.24 2.23 -2.79
CA ASP A 36 12.49 1.21 -3.79
C ASP A 36 11.21 0.87 -4.56
N ILE A 37 11.34 0.01 -5.58
CA ILE A 37 10.23 -0.29 -6.51
C ILE A 37 9.97 -1.79 -6.58
N LEU A 38 8.76 -2.20 -6.23
CA LEU A 38 8.22 -3.53 -6.49
C LEU A 38 7.54 -3.56 -7.86
N TRP A 39 8.07 -4.40 -8.74
CA TRP A 39 7.50 -4.72 -10.04
C TRP A 39 6.82 -6.08 -10.00
N ARG A 40 5.73 -6.21 -10.75
CA ARG A 40 5.10 -7.49 -11.05
C ARG A 40 4.77 -7.61 -12.51
N ASN A 41 5.04 -8.77 -13.08
CA ASN A 41 4.52 -9.14 -14.38
C ASN A 41 3.10 -9.72 -14.22
N LEU A 42 2.09 -9.03 -14.74
CA LEU A 42 0.68 -9.45 -14.60
C LEU A 42 0.29 -10.65 -15.47
N SER A 43 1.18 -11.11 -16.36
CA SER A 43 0.94 -12.29 -17.18
C SER A 43 1.61 -13.54 -16.60
N THR A 44 2.87 -13.43 -16.15
CA THR A 44 3.64 -14.56 -15.60
C THR A 44 3.53 -14.67 -14.08
N GLY A 45 3.16 -13.58 -13.40
CA GLY A 45 3.12 -13.49 -11.94
C GLY A 45 4.49 -13.28 -11.29
N GLU A 46 5.56 -13.11 -12.07
CA GLU A 46 6.90 -12.81 -11.57
C GLU A 46 6.92 -11.48 -10.82
N ASN A 47 7.58 -11.44 -9.67
CA ASN A 47 7.79 -10.26 -8.86
C ASN A 47 9.29 -9.94 -8.80
N TYR A 48 9.64 -8.68 -8.95
CA TYR A 48 11.02 -8.21 -9.04
C TYR A 48 11.14 -6.91 -8.25
N ILE A 49 12.24 -6.71 -7.54
CA ILE A 49 12.47 -5.47 -6.79
C ILE A 49 13.70 -4.76 -7.35
N TYR A 50 13.57 -3.44 -7.54
CA TYR A 50 14.68 -2.53 -7.78
C TYR A 50 14.97 -1.78 -6.49
N LEU A 51 16.15 -1.99 -5.92
CA LEU A 51 16.67 -1.17 -4.83
C LEU A 51 17.30 0.10 -5.42
N MET A 52 16.91 1.26 -4.92
CA MET A 52 17.07 2.54 -5.58
C MET A 52 18.00 3.46 -4.81
N ASN A 53 18.98 4.03 -5.52
CA ASN A 53 19.80 5.12 -5.01
C ASN A 53 19.48 6.39 -5.82
N GLY A 54 18.43 7.09 -5.40
CA GLY A 54 17.88 8.23 -6.15
C GLY A 54 17.30 7.79 -7.49
N TRP A 55 17.84 8.31 -8.60
CA TRP A 55 17.39 7.96 -9.95
C TRP A 55 18.09 6.72 -10.54
N THR A 56 18.92 6.03 -9.76
CA THR A 56 19.72 4.88 -10.21
C THR A 56 19.31 3.61 -9.49
N ILE A 57 19.34 2.47 -10.18
CA ILE A 57 19.15 1.16 -9.57
C ILE A 57 20.48 0.75 -8.93
N ALA A 58 20.53 0.70 -7.60
CA ALA A 58 21.71 0.29 -6.85
C ALA A 58 21.91 -1.23 -6.92
N ALA A 59 20.82 -1.99 -6.77
CA ALA A 59 20.78 -3.42 -6.91
C ALA A 59 19.35 -3.86 -7.28
N GLN A 60 19.20 -5.10 -7.76
CA GLN A 60 17.90 -5.59 -8.17
C GLN A 60 17.85 -7.12 -8.16
N GLY A 61 16.67 -7.70 -8.00
CA GLY A 61 16.54 -9.15 -7.96
C GLY A 61 15.11 -9.66 -8.14
N LEU A 62 15.02 -10.89 -8.66
CA LEU A 62 13.76 -11.65 -8.70
C LEU A 62 13.40 -12.07 -7.28
N VAL A 63 12.18 -11.73 -6.87
CA VAL A 63 11.64 -12.12 -5.57
C VAL A 63 11.11 -13.55 -5.65
N ASN A 64 10.11 -13.77 -6.52
CA ASN A 64 9.46 -15.06 -6.76
C ASN A 64 8.54 -14.96 -7.99
N ALA A 65 7.75 -16.01 -8.25
CA ALA A 65 6.60 -15.95 -9.15
C ALA A 65 5.34 -16.42 -8.41
N VAL A 66 4.31 -15.57 -8.40
CA VAL A 66 2.95 -15.88 -7.93
C VAL A 66 2.06 -15.97 -9.16
N SER A 67 2.02 -17.16 -9.77
CA SER A 67 1.38 -17.41 -11.07
C SER A 67 -0.14 -17.33 -11.05
N ASP A 68 -0.76 -17.50 -9.87
CA ASP A 68 -2.20 -17.24 -9.71
C ASP A 68 -2.45 -15.72 -9.71
N GLN A 69 -3.08 -15.25 -10.77
CA GLN A 69 -3.37 -13.84 -11.00
C GLN A 69 -4.50 -13.28 -10.12
N ALA A 70 -5.21 -14.14 -9.37
CA ALA A 70 -6.16 -13.69 -8.36
C ALA A 70 -5.46 -13.00 -7.18
N TRP A 71 -4.20 -13.36 -6.89
CA TRP A 71 -3.37 -12.63 -5.94
C TRP A 71 -3.05 -11.25 -6.47
N GLN A 72 -3.24 -10.22 -5.65
CA GLN A 72 -2.89 -8.83 -5.95
C GLN A 72 -2.14 -8.22 -4.76
N VAL A 73 -1.16 -7.37 -5.06
CA VAL A 73 -0.54 -6.51 -4.05
C VAL A 73 -1.57 -5.46 -3.63
N LYS A 74 -1.86 -5.38 -2.34
CA LYS A 74 -2.82 -4.42 -1.78
C LYS A 74 -2.18 -3.38 -0.89
N GLY A 75 -0.95 -3.58 -0.47
CA GLY A 75 -0.26 -2.65 0.41
C GLY A 75 1.22 -2.94 0.54
N ILE A 76 1.97 -1.88 0.79
CA ILE A 76 3.39 -1.90 1.15
C ILE A 76 3.52 -1.16 2.48
N GLY A 77 4.26 -1.73 3.43
CA GLY A 77 4.50 -1.15 4.76
C GLY A 77 5.34 -2.08 5.63
N ASP A 78 6.02 -1.55 6.64
CA ASP A 78 6.85 -2.33 7.57
C ASP A 78 5.96 -3.02 8.62
N PHE A 79 5.56 -4.28 8.40
CA PHE A 79 4.59 -4.95 9.27
C PHE A 79 5.22 -5.56 10.52
N ASP A 80 6.55 -5.77 10.56
CA ASP A 80 7.25 -6.38 11.69
C ASP A 80 8.16 -5.43 12.48
N GLY A 81 8.34 -4.20 11.99
CA GLY A 81 9.05 -3.11 12.66
C GLY A 81 10.56 -3.19 12.48
N ASP A 82 11.05 -3.89 11.44
CA ASP A 82 12.48 -4.07 11.19
C ASP A 82 13.12 -2.93 10.37
N GLY A 83 12.33 -1.92 10.01
CA GLY A 83 12.72 -0.76 9.22
C GLY A 83 12.63 -0.99 7.70
N LYS A 84 12.18 -2.16 7.24
CA LYS A 84 12.00 -2.46 5.81
C LYS A 84 10.53 -2.63 5.47
N ALA A 85 10.20 -2.29 4.23
CA ALA A 85 8.88 -2.44 3.68
C ALA A 85 8.59 -3.91 3.35
N ASP A 86 7.40 -4.35 3.72
CA ASP A 86 6.86 -5.68 3.44
C ASP A 86 5.70 -5.60 2.44
N ILE A 87 5.16 -6.75 2.02
CA ILE A 87 4.12 -6.84 1.00
C ILE A 87 2.85 -7.49 1.55
N LEU A 88 1.74 -6.74 1.54
CA LEU A 88 0.40 -7.27 1.76
C LEU A 88 -0.23 -7.72 0.44
N TRP A 89 -0.56 -9.00 0.38
CA TRP A 89 -1.24 -9.67 -0.72
C TRP A 89 -2.70 -9.95 -0.37
N ARG A 90 -3.59 -9.87 -1.36
CA ARG A 90 -4.96 -10.39 -1.27
C ARG A 90 -5.29 -11.24 -2.49
N ASN A 91 -5.83 -12.44 -2.26
CA ASN A 91 -6.41 -13.25 -3.31
C ASN A 91 -7.87 -12.86 -3.52
N LEU A 92 -8.22 -12.36 -4.69
CA LEU A 92 -9.59 -11.92 -5.00
C LEU A 92 -10.56 -13.07 -5.26
N SER A 93 -10.09 -14.30 -5.43
CA SER A 93 -10.91 -15.49 -5.66
C SER A 93 -11.18 -16.28 -4.38
N THR A 94 -10.23 -16.31 -3.43
CA THR A 94 -10.37 -17.04 -2.15
C THR A 94 -10.63 -16.11 -0.97
N GLY A 95 -10.33 -14.82 -1.08
CA GLY A 95 -10.46 -13.86 0.00
C GLY A 95 -9.30 -13.86 0.99
N GLU A 96 -8.30 -14.73 0.80
CA GLU A 96 -7.12 -14.81 1.65
C GLU A 96 -6.30 -13.52 1.60
N ASN A 97 -5.84 -13.05 2.75
CA ASN A 97 -4.85 -11.99 2.87
C ASN A 97 -3.55 -12.57 3.46
N TYR A 98 -2.42 -12.27 2.83
CA TYR A 98 -1.10 -12.78 3.22
C TYR A 98 -0.13 -11.61 3.35
N ILE A 99 0.77 -11.67 4.32
CA ILE A 99 1.91 -10.75 4.40
C ILE A 99 3.18 -11.53 4.08
N TYR A 100 4.01 -10.95 3.22
CA TYR A 100 5.38 -11.39 2.96
C TYR A 100 6.30 -10.39 3.64
N LEU A 101 7.02 -10.85 4.67
CA LEU A 101 8.07 -10.08 5.32
C LEU A 101 9.33 -10.13 4.46
N MET A 102 9.92 -8.98 4.18
CA MET A 102 10.95 -8.81 3.16
C MET A 102 12.30 -8.40 3.76
N ASN A 103 13.36 -8.72 3.04
CA ASN A 103 14.70 -8.21 3.30
C ASN A 103 15.40 -7.99 1.95
N GLY A 104 15.30 -6.76 1.43
CA GLY A 104 15.55 -6.45 0.03
C GLY A 104 14.58 -7.23 -0.88
N TRP A 105 15.12 -7.90 -1.90
CA TRP A 105 14.31 -8.76 -2.78
C TRP A 105 14.10 -10.19 -2.25
N THR A 106 14.50 -10.50 -1.01
CA THR A 106 14.34 -11.84 -0.43
C THR A 106 13.11 -11.87 0.50
N ILE A 107 12.29 -12.92 0.38
CA ILE A 107 11.21 -13.18 1.34
C ILE A 107 11.82 -13.79 2.60
N ALA A 108 11.85 -13.04 3.70
CA ALA A 108 12.36 -13.52 4.98
C ALA A 108 11.37 -14.49 5.64
N ALA A 109 10.07 -14.16 5.60
CA ALA A 109 8.99 -15.01 6.08
C ALA A 109 7.66 -14.63 5.41
N ARG A 110 6.63 -15.46 5.58
CA ARG A 110 5.27 -15.14 5.12
C ARG A 110 4.21 -15.87 5.93
N GLY A 111 3.04 -15.27 6.08
CA GLY A 111 1.94 -15.86 6.82
C GLY A 111 0.56 -15.35 6.41
N LEU A 112 -0.44 -16.21 6.60
CA LEU A 112 -1.85 -15.87 6.42
C LEU A 112 -2.26 -14.90 7.53
N VAL A 113 -2.83 -13.76 7.13
CA VAL A 113 -3.39 -12.77 8.05
C VAL A 113 -4.80 -13.20 8.46
N ASN A 114 -5.68 -13.36 7.47
CA ASN A 114 -7.06 -13.79 7.62
C ASN A 114 -7.66 -14.17 6.26
N ILE A 115 -8.93 -14.59 6.26
CA ILE A 115 -9.73 -14.79 5.06
C ILE A 115 -10.94 -13.85 5.16
N VAL A 116 -11.08 -12.98 4.16
CA VAL A 116 -12.24 -12.09 4.00
C VAL A 116 -12.88 -12.42 2.66
N GLU A 117 -14.04 -13.07 2.72
CA GLU A 117 -14.80 -13.57 1.56
C GLU A 117 -14.76 -12.61 0.37
N PRO A 118 -14.53 -13.09 -0.87
CA PRO A 118 -14.48 -12.24 -2.07
C PRO A 118 -15.72 -11.37 -2.28
N SER A 119 -16.89 -11.88 -1.90
CA SER A 119 -18.18 -11.18 -2.00
C SER A 119 -18.38 -10.13 -0.90
N SER A 120 -17.45 -10.03 0.04
CA SER A 120 -17.49 -9.05 1.12
C SER A 120 -17.36 -7.63 0.58
N VAL A 121 -18.15 -6.72 1.14
CA VAL A 121 -18.06 -5.27 0.90
C VAL A 121 -16.91 -4.61 1.66
N TRP A 122 -16.08 -5.41 2.35
CA TRP A 122 -14.90 -4.92 3.06
C TRP A 122 -13.68 -4.78 2.12
N GLU A 123 -13.20 -3.55 2.05
CA GLU A 123 -12.11 -3.10 1.19
C GLU A 123 -10.91 -2.66 2.02
N LEU A 124 -9.71 -3.07 1.61
CA LEU A 124 -8.45 -2.52 2.11
C LEU A 124 -8.29 -1.09 1.57
N LYS A 125 -8.17 -0.12 2.47
CA LYS A 125 -8.10 1.31 2.10
C LYS A 125 -6.80 2.00 2.47
N GLY A 126 -6.05 1.48 3.44
CA GLY A 126 -4.81 2.11 3.86
C GLY A 126 -3.92 1.16 4.64
N ILE A 127 -2.63 1.45 4.54
CA ILE A 127 -1.56 0.85 5.33
C ILE A 127 -0.83 2.00 6.03
N GLY A 128 -0.51 1.84 7.31
CA GLY A 128 0.23 2.82 8.08
C GLY A 128 0.23 2.48 9.56
N ASP A 129 1.17 3.02 10.32
CA ASP A 129 1.26 2.84 11.77
C ASP A 129 0.17 3.70 12.46
N PHE A 130 -0.94 3.07 12.83
CA PHE A 130 -2.12 3.78 13.37
C PHE A 130 -2.12 3.84 14.91
N ASP A 131 -1.34 2.99 15.60
CA ASP A 131 -1.20 3.02 17.06
C ASP A 131 0.16 3.54 17.57
N GLY A 132 1.11 3.79 16.67
CA GLY A 132 2.42 4.36 16.98
C GLY A 132 3.42 3.34 17.51
N ASP A 133 3.22 2.04 17.27
CA ASP A 133 4.10 0.97 17.76
C ASP A 133 5.31 0.70 16.84
N GLY A 134 5.42 1.45 15.74
CA GLY A 134 6.48 1.33 14.74
C GLY A 134 6.20 0.29 13.66
N LYS A 135 5.04 -0.37 13.65
CA LYS A 135 4.62 -1.33 12.62
C LYS A 135 3.44 -0.78 11.83
N ALA A 136 3.35 -1.19 10.58
CA ALA A 136 2.25 -0.86 9.72
C ALA A 136 1.01 -1.67 10.09
N ASP A 137 -0.12 -0.99 10.18
CA ASP A 137 -1.43 -1.56 10.42
C ASP A 137 -2.29 -1.53 9.15
N ILE A 138 -3.46 -2.16 9.22
CA ILE A 138 -4.34 -2.32 8.05
C ILE A 138 -5.70 -1.65 8.28
N LEU A 139 -6.00 -0.62 7.49
CA LEU A 139 -7.31 0.05 7.46
C LEU A 139 -8.25 -0.64 6.47
N TRP A 140 -9.37 -1.11 7.00
CA TRP A 140 -10.50 -1.69 6.27
C TRP A 140 -11.70 -0.76 6.28
N ARG A 141 -12.44 -0.74 5.17
CA ARG A 141 -13.70 -0.01 5.04
C ARG A 141 -14.79 -0.90 4.47
N ASN A 142 -15.97 -0.84 5.07
CA ASN A 142 -17.18 -1.40 4.51
C ASN A 142 -17.77 -0.41 3.49
N SER A 143 -17.77 -0.76 2.21
CA SER A 143 -18.27 0.13 1.15
C SER A 143 -19.79 0.30 1.14
N SER A 144 -20.54 -0.57 1.82
CA SER A 144 -22.00 -0.46 1.93
C SER A 144 -22.45 0.36 3.13
N THR A 145 -21.78 0.27 4.27
CA THR A 145 -22.20 0.93 5.52
C THR A 145 -21.33 2.15 5.87
N GLY A 146 -20.12 2.24 5.30
CA GLY A 146 -19.15 3.27 5.64
C GLY A 146 -18.40 3.02 6.94
N GLU A 147 -18.59 1.86 7.58
CA GLU A 147 -17.83 1.44 8.77
C GLU A 147 -16.34 1.30 8.43
N ASN A 148 -15.47 1.68 9.36
CA ASN A 148 -14.02 1.59 9.19
C ASN A 148 -13.41 0.86 10.40
N TYR A 149 -12.54 -0.10 10.13
CA TYR A 149 -11.79 -0.84 11.15
C TYR A 149 -10.29 -0.76 10.86
N VAL A 150 -9.50 -0.72 11.91
CA VAL A 150 -8.05 -0.91 11.83
C VAL A 150 -7.71 -2.25 12.48
N TYR A 151 -6.97 -3.09 11.76
CA TYR A 151 -6.27 -4.23 12.36
C TYR A 151 -4.90 -3.78 12.78
N PHE A 152 -4.65 -3.84 14.09
CA PHE A 152 -3.34 -3.58 14.66
C PHE A 152 -2.47 -4.83 14.52
N MET A 153 -1.31 -4.69 13.89
CA MET A 153 -0.53 -5.81 13.36
C MET A 153 0.76 -6.06 14.14
N ASN A 154 1.25 -7.29 14.07
CA ASN A 154 2.62 -7.64 14.45
C ASN A 154 3.10 -8.77 13.53
N GLY A 155 3.84 -8.40 12.49
CA GLY A 155 4.03 -9.22 11.29
C GLY A 155 2.68 -9.52 10.65
N TRP A 156 2.39 -10.80 10.39
CA TRP A 156 1.08 -11.23 9.86
C TRP A 156 0.00 -11.44 10.94
N ALA A 157 0.32 -11.30 12.23
CA ALA A 157 -0.65 -11.50 13.29
C ALA A 157 -1.51 -10.26 13.52
N ILE A 158 -2.83 -10.42 13.60
CA ILE A 158 -3.75 -9.38 14.08
C ILE A 158 -3.71 -9.42 15.61
N VAL A 159 -3.11 -8.40 16.24
CA VAL A 159 -2.99 -8.30 17.70
C VAL A 159 -4.29 -7.80 18.31
N SER A 160 -4.91 -6.82 17.69
CA SER A 160 -6.22 -6.31 18.10
C SER A 160 -6.92 -5.58 16.95
N ARG A 161 -8.14 -5.08 17.20
CA ARG A 161 -8.89 -4.28 16.23
C ARG A 161 -9.42 -3.00 16.88
N GLY A 162 -9.28 -1.88 16.19
CA GLY A 162 -9.92 -0.61 16.51
C GLY A 162 -11.14 -0.36 15.62
N SER A 163 -12.18 0.27 16.17
CA SER A 163 -13.29 0.82 15.40
C SER A 163 -13.15 2.32 15.30
N LEU A 164 -13.27 2.83 14.07
CA LEU A 164 -13.31 4.26 13.79
C LEU A 164 -14.76 4.67 13.49
N ASP A 165 -15.04 5.96 13.59
CA ASP A 165 -16.36 6.50 13.27
C ASP A 165 -16.79 6.15 11.84
N THR A 166 -18.09 5.87 11.69
CA THR A 166 -18.71 5.59 10.40
C THR A 166 -18.71 6.85 9.54
N VAL A 167 -18.13 6.76 8.34
CA VAL A 167 -18.21 7.82 7.33
C VAL A 167 -19.17 7.36 6.24
N ALA A 168 -20.45 7.71 6.40
CA ALA A 168 -21.53 7.22 5.55
C ALA A 168 -21.43 7.67 4.08
N ASP A 169 -20.73 8.79 3.79
CA ASP A 169 -20.45 9.21 2.41
C ASP A 169 -19.37 8.30 1.79
N PRO A 170 -19.67 7.52 0.74
CA PRO A 170 -18.68 6.66 0.08
C PRO A 170 -17.63 7.45 -0.72
N TYR A 171 -17.84 8.74 -1.00
CA TYR A 171 -16.96 9.59 -1.83
C TYR A 171 -16.17 10.64 -1.05
N TRP A 172 -16.13 10.55 0.28
CA TRP A 172 -15.47 11.55 1.13
C TRP A 172 -14.00 11.82 0.79
N MET A 173 -13.28 10.84 0.22
CA MET A 173 -11.88 10.99 -0.23
C MET A 173 -11.72 11.77 -1.55
N GLN A 174 -12.79 12.03 -2.31
CA GLN A 174 -12.75 12.79 -3.57
C GLN A 174 -13.11 14.27 -3.40
N ARG A 175 -13.48 14.71 -2.19
CA ARG A 175 -13.74 16.13 -1.93
C ARG A 175 -12.41 16.87 -1.77
N SER A 176 -11.84 17.27 -2.90
CA SER A 176 -10.87 18.37 -2.92
C SER A 176 -11.50 19.57 -2.23
N ALA A 177 -10.76 20.23 -1.33
CA ALA A 177 -11.15 21.44 -0.63
C ALA A 177 -11.55 22.52 -1.65
N THR A 178 -12.81 22.54 -2.04
CA THR A 178 -13.37 23.59 -2.88
C THR A 178 -13.94 24.60 -1.90
N THR A 179 -13.06 25.55 -1.53
CA THR A 179 -13.35 26.88 -0.98
C THR A 179 -14.66 27.01 -0.19
N LEU A 180 -14.53 27.09 1.13
CA LEU A 180 -15.51 27.82 1.96
C LEU A 180 -15.51 29.28 1.49
N ALA A 181 -16.46 29.64 0.63
CA ALA A 181 -16.82 31.03 0.46
C ALA A 181 -17.63 31.43 1.69
N ASP A 182 -16.97 32.21 2.55
CA ASP A 182 -17.55 33.02 3.60
C ASP A 182 -18.72 33.84 3.03
N SER A 183 -19.95 33.47 3.38
CA SER A 183 -21.11 34.32 3.17
C SER A 183 -21.24 35.26 4.36
N THR A 184 -20.40 36.28 4.42
CA THR A 184 -20.71 37.48 5.18
C THR A 184 -21.97 38.09 4.57
N GLY A 185 -23.08 37.97 5.30
CA GLY A 185 -24.31 38.69 4.97
C GLY A 185 -24.05 40.21 5.02
N PRO A 186 -24.69 41.01 4.17
CA PRO A 186 -24.58 42.45 4.29
C PRO A 186 -25.36 42.91 5.52
N ASP A 187 -24.65 43.61 6.42
CA ASP A 187 -25.26 44.46 7.44
C ASP A 187 -26.22 45.47 6.79
N THR A 188 -27.30 45.70 7.53
CA THR A 188 -28.47 46.53 7.21
C THR A 188 -28.16 47.99 6.88
N VAL A 189 -29.03 48.59 6.04
CA VAL A 189 -29.63 49.91 6.32
C VAL A 189 -31.15 49.78 6.19
#